data_AF-A0A952I0B7-F1
#
_entry.id   AF-A0A952I0B7-F1
#
_cell.length_a   1.000
_cell.length_b   1.000
_cell.length_c   1.000
_cell.angle_alpha   90.00
_cell.angle_beta   90.00
_cell.angle_gamma   90.00
#
_symmetry.space_group_name_H-M   'P 1'
#
loop_
_entity.id
_entity.type
_entity.pdbx_description
1 polymer ?
#
loop_
_entity_poly.entity_id
_entity_poly.type
_entity_poly.pdbx_seq_one_letter_code
_entity_poly.pdbx_strand_id
1 'polypeptide(L)' 'VLQPEDISLCESVQRGLKSKGYNQGRFVIDSEKSELSEHAVHHFQEMVVDALWADLS' A
#
# COMPACT_ATOMS: atom_id res chain seq x y z
N VAL A 1 -1.07 23.13 -6.42
CA VAL A 1 -1.81 22.46 -5.32
C VAL A 1 -1.88 20.99 -5.69
N LEU A 2 -1.24 20.11 -4.92
CA LEU A 2 -1.09 18.67 -5.23
C LEU A 2 -2.24 17.80 -4.65
N GLN A 3 -2.96 18.31 -3.65
CA GLN A 3 -3.99 17.54 -2.93
C GLN A 3 -5.10 16.90 -3.79
N PRO A 4 -5.62 17.55 -4.86
CA PRO A 4 -6.65 16.92 -5.69
C PRO A 4 -6.16 15.66 -6.43
N GLU A 5 -4.88 15.63 -6.80
CA GLU A 5 -4.26 14.48 -7.47
C GLU A 5 -4.17 13.29 -6.51
N ASP A 6 -3.65 13.53 -5.30
CA ASP A 6 -3.54 12.51 -4.24
C ASP A 6 -4.91 11.92 -3.88
N ILE A 7 -5.93 12.79 -3.71
CA ILE A 7 -7.30 12.35 -3.40
C ILE A 7 -7.85 11.47 -4.52
N SER A 8 -7.74 11.92 -5.77
CA SER A 8 -8.23 11.16 -6.93
C SER A 8 -7.54 9.81 -7.06
N LEU A 9 -6.23 9.74 -6.78
CA LEU A 9 -5.47 8.50 -6.79
C LEU A 9 -5.99 7.52 -5.73
N CYS A 10 -6.06 7.95 -4.46
CA CYS A 10 -6.53 7.10 -3.36
C CYS A 10 -7.97 6.60 -3.58
N GLU A 11 -8.87 7.45 -4.05
CA GLU A 11 -10.24 7.05 -4.35
C GLU A 11 -10.32 6.02 -5.47
N SER A 12 -9.52 6.18 -6.53
CA SER A 12 -9.49 5.25 -7.66
C SER A 12 -8.96 3.90 -7.23
N VAL A 13 -7.87 3.87 -6.45
CA VAL A 13 -7.32 2.66 -5.84
C VAL A 13 -8.38 1.96 -4.99
N GLN A 14 -9.04 2.67 -4.08
CA GLN A 14 -10.03 2.08 -3.19
C GLN A 14 -11.24 1.48 -3.93
N ARG A 15 -11.64 2.07 -5.07
CA ARG A 15 -12.65 1.48 -5.96
C ARG A 15 -12.12 0.23 -6.66
N GLY A 16 -10.89 0.27 -7.16
CA GLY A 16 -10.22 -0.85 -7.84
C GLY A 16 -10.03 -2.08 -6.96
N LEU A 17 -9.64 -1.90 -5.69
CA LEU A 17 -9.46 -2.98 -4.71
C LEU A 17 -10.73 -3.81 -4.47
N LYS A 18 -11.92 -3.24 -4.72
CA LYS A 18 -13.21 -3.94 -4.59
C LYS A 18 -13.58 -4.79 -5.80
N SER A 19 -12.80 -4.70 -6.89
CA SER A 19 -13.03 -5.47 -8.11
C SER A 19 -12.78 -6.96 -7.87
N LYS A 20 -13.67 -7.82 -8.36
CA LYS A 20 -13.48 -9.29 -8.33
C LYS A 20 -12.29 -9.77 -9.17
N GLY A 21 -11.82 -8.94 -10.11
CA GLY A 21 -10.65 -9.23 -10.93
C GLY A 21 -9.33 -8.86 -10.25
N TYR A 22 -9.37 -8.15 -9.13
CA TYR A 22 -8.19 -7.83 -8.34
C TYR A 22 -7.94 -8.95 -7.32
N ASN A 23 -6.66 -9.30 -7.10
CA ASN A 23 -6.27 -10.29 -6.10
C ASN A 23 -5.43 -9.63 -5.00
N GLN A 24 -4.13 -9.42 -5.26
CA GLN A 24 -3.24 -8.69 -4.38
C GLN A 24 -2.12 -8.06 -5.21
N GLY A 25 -1.92 -6.75 -5.03
CA GLY A 25 -0.83 -6.02 -5.66
C GLY A 25 0.52 -6.46 -5.09
N ARG A 26 1.56 -6.41 -5.93
CA ARG A 26 2.94 -6.66 -5.50
C ARG A 26 3.63 -5.33 -5.21
N PHE A 27 4.47 -5.31 -4.18
CA PHE A 27 5.38 -4.19 -3.97
C PHE A 27 6.49 -4.22 -5.02
N VAL A 28 6.69 -3.11 -5.71
CA VAL A 28 7.76 -2.93 -6.68
C VAL A 28 9.00 -2.45 -5.93
N ILE A 29 9.95 -3.36 -5.75
CA ILE A 29 11.19 -3.10 -5.02
C ILE A 29 12.35 -3.12 -6.00
N ASP A 30 13.08 -2.01 -6.10
CA ASP A 30 14.38 -2.00 -6.75
C ASP A 30 15.53 -2.33 -5.78
N SER A 31 16.66 -2.75 -6.34
CA SER A 31 17.86 -3.13 -5.59
C SER A 31 18.59 -1.96 -4.94
N GLU A 32 18.40 -0.75 -5.45
CA GLU A 32 19.05 0.47 -4.96
C GLU A 32 18.32 1.09 -3.77
N LYS A 33 17.10 0.61 -3.48
CA LYS A 33 16.15 1.20 -2.52
C LYS A 33 15.92 2.68 -2.82
N SER A 34 15.71 2.99 -4.09
CA SER A 34 15.44 4.36 -4.54
C SER A 34 14.13 4.91 -3.95
N GLU A 35 13.88 6.20 -4.16
CA GLU A 35 12.63 6.88 -3.83
C GLU A 35 11.40 6.33 -4.59
N LEU A 36 11.61 5.55 -5.66
CA LEU A 36 10.54 4.89 -6.40
C LEU A 36 10.27 3.46 -5.90
N SER A 37 11.10 2.95 -4.97
CA SER A 37 10.96 1.62 -4.38
C SER A 37 9.88 1.59 -3.29
N GLU A 38 9.01 0.58 -3.30
CA GLU A 38 7.88 0.49 -2.35
C GLU A 38 8.22 -0.23 -1.03
N HIS A 39 9.52 -0.35 -0.68
CA HIS A 39 9.98 -1.09 0.51
C HIS A 39 9.49 -0.45 1.82
N ALA A 40 9.31 0.87 1.85
CA ALA A 40 8.74 1.57 2.99
C ALA A 40 7.25 1.21 3.20
N VAL A 41 6.49 1.01 2.12
CA VAL A 41 5.09 0.58 2.20
C VAL A 41 5.02 -0.85 2.74
N HIS A 42 5.90 -1.75 2.28
CA HIS A 42 6.01 -3.09 2.85
C HIS A 42 6.26 -3.06 4.36
N HIS A 43 7.25 -2.29 4.80
CA HIS A 43 7.57 -2.16 6.22
C HIS A 43 6.40 -1.60 7.04
N PHE A 44 5.67 -0.62 6.50
CA PHE A 44 4.47 -0.11 7.15
C PHE A 44 3.39 -1.18 7.31
N GLN A 45 3.16 -2.00 6.29
CA GLN A 45 2.17 -3.09 6.37
C GLN A 45 2.59 -4.18 7.36
N GLU A 46 3.88 -4.48 7.50
CA GLU A 46 4.39 -5.38 8.55
C GLU A 46 4.02 -4.86 9.95
N MET A 47 4.24 -3.56 10.22
CA MET A 47 3.85 -2.97 11.50
C MET A 47 2.35 -3.05 11.78
N VAL A 48 1.51 -2.88 10.74
CA VAL A 48 0.05 -3.03 10.86
C VAL A 48 -0.32 -4.46 11.21
N VAL A 49 0.30 -5.43 10.54
CA VAL A 49 0.08 -6.85 10.80
C VAL A 49 0.48 -7.21 12.23
N ASP A 50 1.66 -6.78 12.68
CA ASP A 50 2.12 -7.00 14.05
C ASP A 50 1.14 -6.41 15.09
N ALA A 51 0.67 -5.19 14.85
CA ALA A 51 -0.29 -4.54 15.74
C ALA A 51 -1.64 -5.28 15.79
N LEU A 52 -2.15 -5.74 14.64
CA LEU A 52 -3.40 -6.50 14.57
C LEU A 52 -3.29 -7.88 15.22
N TRP A 53 -2.12 -8.52 15.14
CA TRP A 53 -1.89 -9.82 15.77
C TRP A 53 -1.61 -9.73 17.26
N ALA A 54 -1.01 -8.63 17.73
CA ALA A 54 -0.82 -8.37 19.15
C ALA A 54 -2.15 -8.22 19.93
N ASP A 55 -3.21 -7.73 19.28
CA ASP A 55 -4.54 -7.57 19.88
C ASP A 55 -5.36 -8.88 19.90
N LEU A 56 -4.88 -9.91 19.19
CA LEU A 56 -5.54 -11.23 19.10
C LEU A 56 -4.91 -12.30 20.01
N SER A 57 -3.79 -11.99 20.68
CA SER A 57 -3.04 -12.88 21.60
C SER A 57 -3.28 -12.54 23.06
#